data_AF-A0A3D5CM80-F1
#
_entry.id   AF-A0A3D5CM80-F1
#
_cell.length_a   1.000
_cell.length_b   1.000
_cell.length_c   1.000
_cell.angle_alpha   90.00
_cell.angle_beta   90.00
_cell.angle_gamma   90.00
#
_symmetry.space_group_name_H-M   'P 1'
#
loop_
_entity.id
_entity.type
_entity.pdbx_description
1 polymer ?
#
loop_
_entity_poly.entity_id
_entity_poly.type
_entity_poly.pdbx_seq_one_letter_code
_entity_poly.pdbx_strand_id
1 'polypeptide(L)'
;EDEEAINPFDFWKGANFKLKVRKVDGYWNYDKSEFDSVSVLFDDDDAIEEVWKKQYPLAEFSADSNFKSYDELKTRLDAVLSGTVSVGNIADELNDEPFAEPKVDTKPVESSASGENEEDAMAYFEKLANG
;
A
#
# COMPACT_ATOMS: atom_id res chain seq x y z
N GLU A 1 -24.34 -26.87 6.58
CA GLU A 1 -24.61 -25.83 7.59
C GLU A 1 -24.49 -24.52 6.87
N ASP A 2 -25.56 -23.72 6.88
CA ASP A 2 -25.57 -22.42 6.23
C ASP A 2 -24.65 -21.49 7.03
N GLU A 3 -23.71 -20.84 6.35
CA GLU A 3 -22.78 -19.90 6.97
C GLU A 3 -23.56 -18.70 7.51
N GLU A 4 -23.48 -18.46 8.83
CA GLU A 4 -24.07 -17.28 9.45
C GLU A 4 -23.24 -16.04 9.12
N ALA A 5 -23.90 -14.94 8.75
CA ALA A 5 -23.21 -13.68 8.51
C ALA A 5 -22.61 -13.15 9.83
N ILE A 6 -21.31 -12.86 9.81
CA ILE A 6 -20.59 -12.30 10.96
C ILE A 6 -20.06 -10.90 10.64
N ASN A 7 -20.00 -10.03 11.64
CA ASN A 7 -19.21 -8.80 11.58
C ASN A 7 -17.84 -9.08 12.20
N PRO A 8 -16.76 -9.24 11.41
CA PRO A 8 -15.45 -9.62 11.94
C PRO A 8 -14.81 -8.54 12.82
N PHE A 9 -15.30 -7.30 12.75
CA PHE A 9 -14.78 -6.16 13.54
C PHE A 9 -15.50 -5.95 14.87
N ASP A 10 -16.51 -6.76 15.18
CA ASP A 10 -17.20 -6.71 16.47
C ASP A 10 -16.25 -7.19 17.59
N PHE A 11 -16.13 -6.46 18.68
CA PHE A 11 -15.20 -6.82 19.77
C PHE A 11 -15.65 -8.01 20.61
N TRP A 12 -16.94 -8.37 20.58
CA TRP A 12 -17.50 -9.47 21.35
C TRP A 12 -17.89 -10.68 20.50
N LYS A 13 -18.23 -10.46 19.22
CA LYS A 13 -18.67 -11.50 18.28
C LYS A 13 -17.92 -11.46 16.94
N GLY A 14 -16.73 -10.87 16.94
CA GLY A 14 -15.87 -10.82 15.76
C GLY A 14 -15.11 -12.11 15.53
N ALA A 15 -14.17 -12.06 14.59
CA ALA A 15 -13.31 -13.19 14.26
C ALA A 15 -11.91 -12.69 13.92
N ASN A 16 -10.89 -13.32 14.50
CA ASN A 16 -9.50 -13.01 14.18
C ASN A 16 -9.18 -13.37 12.73
N PHE A 17 -8.37 -12.56 12.06
CA PHE A 17 -7.94 -12.83 10.69
C PHE A 17 -6.52 -13.39 10.64
N LYS A 18 -6.36 -14.59 10.08
CA LYS A 18 -5.06 -15.24 9.86
C LYS A 18 -4.50 -14.80 8.51
N LEU A 19 -3.65 -13.77 8.50
CA LEU A 19 -2.97 -13.33 7.29
C LEU A 19 -1.85 -14.32 6.90
N LYS A 20 -1.95 -14.96 5.73
CA LYS A 20 -0.96 -15.93 5.23
C LYS A 20 -0.40 -15.46 3.88
N VAL A 21 0.83 -14.95 3.90
CA VAL A 21 1.54 -14.51 2.71
C VAL A 21 2.32 -15.66 2.05
N ARG A 22 2.25 -15.76 0.73
CA ARG A 22 2.99 -16.73 -0.09
C ARG A 22 3.53 -16.04 -1.33
N LYS A 23 4.59 -16.58 -1.94
CA LYS A 23 5.04 -16.13 -3.25
C LYS A 23 4.52 -17.10 -4.31
N VAL A 24 3.72 -16.61 -5.24
CA VAL A 24 3.20 -17.37 -6.40
C VAL A 24 3.52 -16.56 -7.64
N ASP A 25 4.25 -17.15 -8.57
CA ASP A 25 4.68 -16.52 -9.83
C ASP A 25 5.33 -15.13 -9.66
N GLY A 26 6.09 -14.95 -8.57
CA GLY A 26 6.78 -13.68 -8.31
C GLY A 26 6.03 -12.72 -7.39
N TYR A 27 4.73 -12.91 -7.17
CA TYR A 27 3.88 -11.97 -6.41
C TYR A 27 3.47 -12.52 -5.05
N TRP A 28 3.16 -11.60 -4.12
CA TRP A 28 2.56 -11.95 -2.85
C TRP A 28 1.10 -12.40 -3.07
N ASN A 29 0.78 -13.61 -2.62
CA ASN A 29 -0.54 -14.21 -2.66
C ASN A 29 -1.06 -14.40 -1.22
N TYR A 30 -2.35 -14.14 -1.03
CA TYR A 30 -3.04 -14.20 0.26
C TYR A 30 -4.23 -15.14 0.29
N ASP A 31 -4.44 -15.97 -0.74
CA ASP A 31 -5.65 -16.83 -0.88
C ASP A 31 -5.81 -17.85 0.25
N LYS A 32 -4.75 -18.10 1.01
CA LYS A 32 -4.76 -18.98 2.18
C LYS A 32 -5.07 -18.25 3.49
N SER A 33 -5.25 -16.93 3.44
CA SER A 33 -5.68 -16.13 4.58
C SER A 33 -7.16 -16.38 4.83
N GLU A 34 -7.54 -16.46 6.10
CA GLU A 34 -8.89 -16.86 6.49
C GLU A 34 -9.28 -16.22 7.81
N PHE A 35 -10.58 -16.08 8.04
CA PHE A 35 -11.11 -15.77 9.37
C PHE A 35 -11.11 -17.02 10.23
N ASP A 36 -10.82 -16.84 11.51
CA ASP A 36 -10.98 -17.88 12.51
C ASP A 36 -12.46 -18.02 12.92
N SER A 37 -12.75 -18.97 13.82
CA SER A 37 -14.06 -19.04 14.46
C SER A 37 -14.38 -17.76 15.25
N VAL A 38 -15.67 -17.46 15.40
CA VAL A 38 -16.15 -16.32 16.20
C VAL A 38 -15.60 -16.37 17.62
N SER A 39 -15.02 -15.26 18.07
CA SER A 39 -14.41 -15.12 19.39
C SER A 39 -14.49 -13.68 19.88
N VAL A 40 -14.61 -13.51 21.20
CA VAL A 40 -14.38 -12.22 21.87
C VAL A 40 -12.91 -11.80 21.70
N LEU A 41 -12.65 -10.49 21.60
CA LEU A 41 -11.29 -9.96 21.47
C LEU A 41 -10.47 -10.15 22.77
N PHE A 42 -11.08 -9.85 23.93
CA PHE A 42 -10.54 -10.09 25.26
C PHE A 42 -11.67 -10.47 26.22
N ASP A 43 -11.36 -11.22 27.28
CA ASP A 43 -12.35 -11.61 28.31
C ASP A 43 -12.73 -10.45 29.26
N ASP A 44 -12.01 -9.34 29.21
CA ASP A 44 -12.15 -8.17 30.09
C ASP A 44 -12.52 -6.91 29.29
N ASP A 45 -13.62 -6.26 29.67
CA ASP A 45 -14.14 -5.07 28.98
C ASP A 45 -13.20 -3.86 29.12
N ASP A 46 -12.44 -3.75 30.22
CA ASP A 46 -11.47 -2.66 30.41
C ASP A 46 -10.35 -2.73 29.34
N ALA A 47 -9.89 -3.95 29.01
CA ALA A 47 -8.91 -4.17 27.95
C ALA A 47 -9.47 -3.85 26.55
N ILE A 48 -10.76 -4.11 26.33
CA ILE A 48 -11.45 -3.74 25.09
C ILE A 48 -11.51 -2.21 24.96
N GLU A 49 -11.84 -1.49 26.03
CA GLU A 49 -11.89 -0.02 26.03
C GLU A 49 -10.51 0.60 25.75
N GLU A 50 -9.43 0.03 26.30
CA GLU A 50 -8.07 0.49 26.01
C GLU A 50 -7.70 0.36 24.53
N VAL A 51 -8.09 -0.75 23.88
CA VAL A 51 -7.85 -0.92 22.44
C VAL A 51 -8.74 -0.01 21.61
N TRP A 52 -9.99 0.18 22.02
CA TRP A 52 -10.90 1.11 21.36
C TRP A 52 -10.32 2.54 21.30
N LYS A 53 -9.73 3.02 22.40
CA LYS A 53 -9.10 4.35 22.48
C LYS A 53 -7.83 4.50 21.63
N LYS A 54 -7.21 3.40 21.19
CA LYS A 54 -5.98 3.41 20.36
C LYS A 54 -6.26 3.52 18.87
N GLN A 55 -7.52 3.54 18.45
CA GLN A 55 -7.89 3.66 17.04
C GLN A 55 -7.59 5.06 16.49
N TYR A 56 -7.24 5.11 15.21
CA TYR A 56 -6.99 6.36 14.48
C TYR A 56 -8.16 6.70 13.55
N PRO A 57 -8.49 7.99 13.35
CA PRO A 57 -9.53 8.39 12.40
C PRO A 57 -9.16 8.00 10.97
N LEU A 58 -9.93 7.11 10.35
CA LEU A 58 -9.68 6.70 8.96
C LEU A 58 -10.08 7.78 7.93
N ALA A 59 -10.95 8.71 8.32
CA ALA A 59 -11.41 9.81 7.45
C ALA A 59 -10.26 10.75 7.03
N GLU A 60 -9.18 10.80 7.81
CA GLU A 60 -8.00 11.62 7.49
C GLU A 60 -7.32 11.16 6.21
N PHE A 61 -7.37 9.87 5.86
CA PHE A 61 -6.75 9.35 4.64
C PHE A 61 -7.52 9.75 3.37
N SER A 62 -8.83 9.98 3.48
CA SER A 62 -9.68 10.40 2.37
C SER A 62 -10.03 11.90 2.40
N ALA A 63 -9.33 12.69 3.20
CA ALA A 63 -9.56 14.13 3.28
C ALA A 63 -9.18 14.83 1.96
N ASP A 64 -9.95 15.84 1.55
CA ASP A 64 -9.72 16.61 0.31
C ASP A 64 -8.30 17.20 0.26
N SER A 65 -7.72 17.53 1.42
CA SER A 65 -6.34 18.01 1.55
C SER A 65 -5.27 17.03 1.07
N ASN A 66 -5.59 15.73 0.98
CA ASN A 66 -4.67 14.71 0.49
C ASN A 66 -4.68 14.59 -1.04
N PHE A 67 -5.57 15.30 -1.73
CA PHE A 67 -5.70 15.27 -3.18
C PHE A 67 -5.20 16.59 -3.79
N LYS A 68 -4.30 16.48 -4.78
CA LYS A 68 -3.86 17.62 -5.58
C LYS A 68 -4.98 18.07 -6.52
N SER A 69 -4.92 19.30 -6.99
CA SER A 69 -5.86 19.79 -8.01
C SER A 69 -5.67 19.06 -9.35
N TYR A 70 -6.70 19.10 -10.20
CA TYR A 70 -6.65 18.50 -11.53
C TYR A 70 -5.48 19.04 -12.37
N ASP A 71 -5.27 20.36 -12.37
CA ASP A 71 -4.23 20.99 -13.20
C ASP A 71 -2.82 20.55 -12.80
N GLU A 72 -2.57 20.36 -11.49
CA GLU A 72 -1.30 19.83 -10.99
C GLU A 72 -1.09 18.36 -11.40
N LEU A 73 -2.13 17.53 -11.28
CA LEU A 73 -2.06 16.13 -11.68
C LEU A 73 -1.88 15.99 -13.19
N LYS A 74 -2.59 16.80 -13.99
CA LYS A 74 -2.47 16.81 -15.45
C LYS A 74 -1.07 17.22 -15.90
N THR A 75 -0.54 18.29 -15.29
CA THR A 75 0.82 18.77 -15.59
C THR A 75 1.86 17.69 -15.26
N ARG A 76 1.75 17.04 -14.10
CA ARG A 76 2.67 15.95 -13.71
C ARG A 76 2.56 14.76 -14.66
N LEU A 77 1.35 14.36 -15.03
CA LEU A 77 1.12 13.28 -15.97
C LEU A 77 1.79 13.56 -17.33
N ASP A 78 1.56 14.75 -17.90
CA ASP A 78 2.14 15.14 -19.19
C ASP A 78 3.67 15.22 -19.14
N ALA A 79 4.23 15.69 -18.03
CA ALA A 79 5.67 15.75 -17.83
C ALA A 79 6.32 14.35 -17.76
N VAL A 80 5.63 13.38 -17.13
CA VAL A 80 6.07 11.98 -17.05
C VAL A 80 5.96 11.29 -18.41
N LEU A 81 4.83 11.45 -19.12
CA LEU A 81 4.62 10.83 -20.42
C LEU A 81 5.53 11.41 -21.52
N SER A 82 5.83 12.71 -21.45
CA SER A 82 6.77 13.35 -22.39
C SER A 82 8.24 13.03 -22.10
N GLY A 83 8.55 12.32 -21.01
CA GLY A 83 9.93 12.04 -20.58
C GLY A 83 10.71 13.29 -20.16
N THR A 84 10.05 14.43 -20.01
CA THR A 84 10.68 15.71 -19.63
C THR A 84 11.02 15.76 -18.13
N VAL A 85 10.33 14.94 -17.32
CA VAL A 85 10.57 14.81 -15.88
C VAL A 85 10.83 13.34 -15.55
N SER A 86 12.02 13.04 -15.03
CA SER A 86 12.29 11.80 -14.31
C SER A 86 11.34 11.75 -13.11
N VAL A 87 10.64 10.64 -12.91
CA VAL A 87 9.77 10.44 -11.73
C VAL A 87 10.63 10.52 -10.48
N GLY A 88 10.73 11.73 -9.91
CA GLY A 88 11.38 11.96 -8.64
C GLY A 88 10.65 11.17 -7.58
N ASN A 89 11.37 10.24 -6.92
CA ASN A 89 10.91 9.71 -5.65
C ASN A 89 10.74 10.89 -4.69
N ILE A 90 9.82 10.77 -3.72
CA ILE A 90 9.53 11.80 -2.68
C ILE A 90 10.81 12.26 -1.92
N ALA A 91 11.93 11.56 -2.08
CA ALA A 91 13.26 11.99 -1.67
C ALA A 91 13.72 13.33 -2.26
N ASP A 92 13.29 13.72 -3.47
CA ASP A 92 13.75 14.97 -4.11
C ASP A 92 13.12 16.24 -3.51
N GLU A 93 11.94 16.13 -2.86
CA GLU A 93 11.31 17.25 -2.12
C GLU A 93 11.89 17.43 -0.69
N LEU A 94 12.70 16.48 -0.19
CA LEU A 94 13.34 16.54 1.13
C LEU A 94 14.75 17.18 1.10
N ASN A 95 15.19 17.66 -0.06
CA ASN A 95 16.57 18.16 -0.25
C ASN A 95 16.86 19.54 0.36
N ASP A 96 15.94 20.09 1.18
CA ASP A 96 16.11 21.38 1.87
C ASP A 96 16.21 21.26 3.41
N GLU A 97 16.25 20.04 3.95
CA GLU A 97 16.60 19.81 5.36
C GLU A 97 17.95 19.09 5.48
N PRO A 98 18.88 19.54 6.34
CA PRO A 98 20.21 18.93 6.47
C PRO A 98 20.08 17.53 7.08
N PHE A 99 20.02 16.51 6.23
CA PHE A 99 20.05 15.12 6.63
C PHE A 99 21.46 14.74 7.08
N ALA A 100 21.63 14.43 8.37
CA ALA A 100 22.90 13.89 8.87
C ALA A 100 23.10 12.47 8.30
N GLU A 101 24.13 12.29 7.47
CA GLU A 101 24.44 11.02 6.80
C GLU A 101 24.69 9.88 7.80
N PRO A 102 23.92 8.78 7.76
CA PRO A 102 24.28 7.56 8.46
C PRO A 102 25.37 6.82 7.67
N LYS A 103 26.55 6.63 8.28
CA LYS A 103 27.60 5.76 7.73
C LYS A 103 27.16 4.30 7.83
N VAL A 104 26.99 3.63 6.69
CA VAL A 104 26.80 2.17 6.64
C VAL A 104 27.68 1.57 5.54
N ASP A 105 28.76 0.90 5.97
CA ASP A 105 29.66 0.12 5.11
C ASP A 105 28.95 -1.13 4.57
N THR A 106 28.62 -1.17 3.28
CA THR A 106 28.21 -2.42 2.62
C THR A 106 28.86 -2.61 1.25
N LYS A 107 29.29 -3.85 1.00
CA LYS A 107 30.07 -4.31 -0.15
C LYS A 107 29.14 -4.66 -1.35
N PRO A 108 29.53 -4.43 -2.62
CA PRO A 108 28.61 -4.55 -3.76
C PRO A 108 28.32 -6.00 -4.16
N VAL A 109 27.10 -6.27 -4.62
CA VAL A 109 26.72 -7.47 -5.40
C VAL A 109 26.02 -6.99 -6.68
N GLU A 110 26.51 -7.48 -7.83
CA GLU A 110 26.09 -7.10 -9.19
C GLU A 110 24.69 -7.61 -9.55
N SER A 111 23.94 -6.76 -10.26
CA SER A 111 22.61 -7.03 -10.81
C SER A 111 22.71 -7.62 -12.22
N SER A 112 22.10 -8.78 -12.46
CA SER A 112 21.96 -9.38 -13.81
C SER A 112 20.70 -8.86 -14.50
N ALA A 113 20.86 -8.34 -15.72
CA ALA A 113 19.78 -7.91 -16.60
C ALA A 113 19.01 -9.11 -17.20
N SER A 114 17.71 -8.94 -17.46
CA SER A 114 16.95 -9.78 -18.40
C SER A 114 15.84 -8.93 -19.02
N GLY A 115 16.06 -8.54 -20.28
CA GLY A 115 15.05 -7.91 -21.14
C GLY A 115 14.17 -8.94 -21.83
N GLU A 116 13.33 -8.43 -22.74
CA GLU A 116 12.46 -9.12 -23.72
C GLU A 116 10.93 -9.02 -23.51
N ASN A 117 10.40 -8.22 -22.57
CA ASN A 117 8.93 -8.01 -22.48
C ASN A 117 8.45 -6.56 -22.21
N GLU A 118 9.33 -5.57 -22.28
CA GLU A 118 8.97 -4.17 -21.94
C GLU A 118 8.24 -3.43 -23.08
N GLU A 119 8.35 -3.88 -24.33
CA GLU A 119 7.82 -3.15 -25.50
C GLU A 119 6.28 -3.23 -25.61
N ASP A 120 5.65 -4.36 -25.27
CA ASP A 120 4.20 -4.55 -25.42
C ASP A 120 3.40 -3.89 -24.28
N ALA A 121 4.00 -3.79 -23.09
CA ALA A 121 3.39 -3.09 -21.96
C ALA A 121 3.25 -1.58 -22.24
N MET A 122 4.28 -0.94 -22.82
CA MET A 122 4.28 0.49 -23.13
C MET A 122 3.18 0.86 -24.14
N ALA A 123 2.97 0.03 -25.18
CA ALA A 123 1.98 0.29 -26.22
C ALA A 123 0.53 0.27 -25.72
N TYR A 124 0.23 -0.54 -24.70
CA TYR A 124 -1.09 -0.59 -24.08
C TYR A 124 -1.43 0.70 -23.32
N PHE A 125 -0.45 1.30 -22.63
CA PHE A 125 -0.65 2.55 -21.90
C PHE A 125 -0.79 3.77 -22.82
N GLU A 126 -0.06 3.81 -23.94
CA GLU A 126 -0.19 4.88 -24.94
C GLU A 126 -1.59 4.97 -25.56
N LYS A 127 -2.25 3.81 -25.74
CA LYS A 127 -3.61 3.75 -26.28
C LYS A 127 -4.67 4.27 -25.30
N LEU A 128 -4.43 4.08 -24.01
CA LEU A 128 -5.30 4.61 -22.93
C LEU A 128 -5.13 6.11 -22.73
N ALA A 129 -3.94 6.65 -22.97
CA ALA A 129 -3.65 8.08 -22.80
C ALA A 129 -4.20 8.97 -23.92
N ASN A 130 -4.46 8.41 -25.11
CA ASN A 130 -4.92 9.14 -26.30
C ASN A 130 -6.43 9.00 -26.60
N GLY A 131 -7.23 8.49 -25.65
CA GLY A 131 -8.69 8.37 -25.74
C GLY A 131 -9.41 9.36 -24.85
#